data_AF-A0AAU0XF86-F1
#
_entry.id   AF-A0AAU0XF86-F1
#
_cell.length_a   1.000
_cell.length_b   1.000
_cell.length_c   1.000
_cell.angle_alpha   90.00
_cell.angle_beta   90.00
_cell.angle_gamma   90.00
#
_symmetry.space_group_name_H-M   'P 1'
#
loop_
_entity.id
_entity.type
_entity.pdbx_description
1 polymer ?
#
loop_
_entity_poly.entity_id
_entity_poly.type
_entity_poly.pdbx_seq_one_letter_code
_entity_poly.pdbx_strand_id
1 'polypeptide(L)'
;MLVRLACIAVSHAFTALRLIPMSDHDKDVEILALRHQLAVLQRRLGSQRPGFQEADRAFPAALLAPLPRTALRRLRLIVSPDTVLRRHRDFMNSRHVHLSRNPRPGRPRTVTSVRRLILRLAEENPTWGYRRIHGELTLLGIKLAPSTVWEILKAEGIDPSTHRSNVTWATFLHSQAEAILAMDFIETVTLTGQRQYILAAIHHAHRNVRVLGTTAHPTHAWITQAIKNLVMDLEDAGQLTAIKFMLRDRDAKYPVVIDEILSQAGIRTVLTAVRTPRMNSITERWVRSLRREVLDRTLLWNEAHLRRALREYEQHDNHHRTHRTLQAAAPLRVVPEPLNPPQLEPLRVRRHDRLGGVLHEYQHAS
;
A
#
# COMPACT_ATOMS: atom_id res chain seq x y z
N MET A 1 -67.27 -47.12 -7.68
CA MET A 1 -67.36 -45.83 -8.41
C MET A 1 -68.55 -44.98 -8.01
N LEU A 2 -69.76 -45.55 -7.83
CA LEU A 2 -70.99 -44.80 -7.54
C LEU A 2 -70.93 -43.90 -6.29
N VAL A 3 -70.33 -44.37 -5.19
CA VAL A 3 -70.18 -43.59 -3.95
C VAL A 3 -69.33 -42.33 -4.17
N ARG A 4 -68.27 -42.44 -5.00
CA ARG A 4 -67.38 -41.31 -5.31
C ARG A 4 -68.09 -40.26 -6.18
N LEU A 5 -68.91 -40.71 -7.15
CA LEU A 5 -69.72 -39.82 -7.99
C LEU A 5 -70.82 -39.12 -7.19
N ALA A 6 -71.50 -39.84 -6.29
CA ALA A 6 -72.48 -39.25 -5.38
C ALA A 6 -71.84 -38.20 -4.46
N CYS A 7 -70.67 -38.50 -3.89
CA CYS A 7 -69.95 -37.56 -3.02
C CYS A 7 -69.49 -36.29 -3.76
N ILE A 8 -69.07 -36.42 -5.03
CA ILE A 8 -68.71 -35.28 -5.89
C ILE A 8 -69.93 -34.44 -6.21
N ALA A 9 -71.05 -35.06 -6.62
CA ALA A 9 -72.29 -34.36 -6.92
C ALA A 9 -72.82 -33.57 -5.71
N VAL A 10 -72.81 -34.18 -4.52
CA VAL A 10 -73.20 -33.53 -3.26
C VAL A 10 -72.26 -32.36 -2.95
N SER A 11 -70.94 -32.52 -3.11
CA SER A 11 -69.97 -31.43 -2.90
C SER A 11 -70.20 -30.26 -3.87
N HIS A 12 -70.54 -30.53 -5.14
CA HIS A 12 -70.85 -29.48 -6.10
C HIS A 12 -72.18 -28.78 -5.79
N ALA A 13 -73.19 -29.51 -5.34
CA ALA A 13 -74.47 -28.93 -4.89
C ALA A 13 -74.28 -27.99 -3.68
N PHE A 14 -73.50 -28.39 -2.68
CA PHE A 14 -73.16 -27.52 -1.55
C PHE A 14 -72.33 -26.30 -1.96
N THR A 15 -71.45 -26.44 -2.95
CA THR A 15 -70.68 -25.31 -3.49
C THR A 15 -71.58 -24.32 -4.23
N ALA A 16 -72.54 -24.82 -5.02
CA ALA A 16 -73.52 -23.98 -5.71
C ALA A 16 -74.41 -23.22 -4.71
N LEU A 17 -74.91 -23.90 -3.67
CA LEU A 17 -75.71 -23.28 -2.61
C LEU A 17 -74.96 -22.16 -1.86
N ARG A 18 -73.64 -22.31 -1.67
CA ARG A 18 -72.80 -21.29 -1.01
C ARG A 18 -72.58 -20.03 -1.85
N LEU A 19 -72.66 -20.13 -3.18
CA LEU A 19 -72.47 -18.99 -4.08
C LEU A 19 -73.73 -18.12 -4.21
N ILE A 20 -74.91 -18.64 -3.84
CA ILE A 20 -76.20 -17.93 -3.88
C ILE A 20 -76.19 -16.62 -3.06
N PRO A 21 -75.71 -16.57 -1.81
CA PRO A 21 -75.72 -15.35 -1.00
C PRO A 21 -74.56 -14.38 -1.28
N MET A 22 -73.72 -14.62 -2.30
CA MET A 22 -72.57 -13.75 -2.61
C MET A 22 -72.94 -12.67 -3.63
N SER A 23 -72.45 -11.45 -3.41
CA SER A 23 -72.56 -10.37 -4.39
C SER A 23 -71.71 -10.69 -5.63
N ASP A 24 -72.05 -10.13 -6.79
CA ASP A 24 -71.27 -10.37 -8.01
C ASP A 24 -69.82 -9.86 -7.89
N HIS A 25 -69.60 -8.77 -7.14
CA HIS A 25 -68.25 -8.30 -6.81
C HIS A 25 -67.48 -9.31 -5.95
N ASP A 26 -68.11 -9.91 -4.94
CA ASP A 26 -67.46 -10.93 -4.11
C ASP A 26 -67.13 -12.20 -4.91
N LYS A 27 -67.99 -12.55 -5.89
CA LYS A 27 -67.73 -13.66 -6.82
C LYS A 27 -66.53 -13.37 -7.72
N ASP A 28 -66.44 -12.17 -8.28
CA ASP A 28 -65.30 -11.75 -9.11
C ASP A 28 -63.99 -11.75 -8.32
N VAL A 29 -64.02 -11.26 -7.07
CA VAL A 29 -62.86 -11.29 -6.18
C VAL A 29 -62.50 -12.73 -5.78
N GLU A 30 -63.47 -13.61 -5.52
CA GLU A 30 -63.22 -15.04 -5.28
C GLU A 30 -62.59 -15.70 -6.52
N ILE A 31 -63.11 -15.43 -7.72
CA ILE A 31 -62.57 -15.96 -8.98
C ILE A 31 -61.13 -15.49 -9.19
N LEU A 32 -60.83 -14.21 -9.01
CA LEU A 32 -59.48 -13.68 -9.14
C LEU A 32 -58.52 -14.27 -8.11
N ALA A 33 -58.96 -14.42 -6.86
CA ALA A 33 -58.17 -15.05 -5.81
C ALA A 33 -57.88 -16.53 -6.10
N LEU A 34 -58.88 -17.27 -6.59
CA LEU A 34 -58.75 -18.68 -6.97
C LEU A 34 -57.87 -18.87 -8.21
N ARG A 35 -58.00 -17.99 -9.22
CA ARG A 35 -57.12 -18.00 -10.41
C ARG A 35 -55.67 -17.73 -10.02
N HIS A 36 -55.41 -16.77 -9.14
CA HIS A 36 -54.05 -16.50 -8.63
C HIS A 36 -53.50 -17.70 -7.84
N GLN A 37 -54.33 -18.34 -7.00
CA GLN A 37 -53.95 -19.54 -6.27
C GLN A 37 -53.66 -20.73 -7.19
N LEU A 38 -54.46 -20.93 -8.23
CA LEU A 38 -54.20 -21.92 -9.27
C LEU A 38 -52.88 -21.64 -10.00
N ALA A 39 -52.59 -20.39 -10.37
CA ALA A 39 -51.33 -20.01 -11.00
C ALA A 39 -50.11 -20.25 -10.08
N VAL A 40 -50.25 -20.01 -8.78
CA VAL A 40 -49.21 -20.36 -7.77
C VAL A 40 -49.05 -21.87 -7.65
N LEU A 41 -50.14 -22.64 -7.64
CA LEU A 41 -50.11 -24.10 -7.52
C LEU A 41 -49.59 -24.80 -8.78
N GLN A 42 -49.95 -24.32 -9.96
CA GLN A 42 -49.43 -24.83 -11.24
C GLN A 42 -47.91 -24.66 -11.35
N ARG A 43 -47.37 -23.53 -10.85
CA ARG A 43 -45.91 -23.34 -10.73
C ARG A 43 -45.23 -24.34 -9.79
N ARG A 44 -45.96 -24.93 -8.83
CA ARG A 44 -45.41 -25.95 -7.89
C ARG A 44 -45.33 -27.36 -8.46
N LEU A 45 -46.08 -27.69 -9.51
CA LEU A 45 -46.10 -29.04 -10.09
C LEU A 45 -44.82 -29.41 -10.86
N GLY A 46 -43.93 -28.44 -11.11
CA GLY A 46 -42.66 -28.65 -11.83
C GLY A 46 -41.37 -28.59 -11.01
N SER A 47 -41.41 -28.34 -9.69
CA SER A 47 -40.20 -28.23 -8.87
C SER A 47 -40.42 -28.58 -7.40
N GLN A 48 -39.48 -29.29 -6.78
CA GLN A 48 -39.49 -29.58 -5.34
C GLN A 48 -39.23 -28.28 -4.54
N ARG A 49 -40.34 -27.57 -4.25
CA ARG A 49 -40.50 -26.37 -3.41
C ARG A 49 -39.87 -25.06 -3.90
N PRO A 50 -40.73 -24.17 -4.45
CA PRO A 50 -40.60 -22.74 -4.20
C PRO A 50 -41.76 -22.21 -3.33
N GLY A 51 -41.43 -21.44 -2.29
CA GLY A 51 -42.39 -20.73 -1.43
C GLY A 51 -43.05 -19.54 -2.15
N PHE A 52 -44.15 -19.00 -1.60
CA PHE A 52 -44.81 -17.79 -2.12
C PHE A 52 -43.79 -16.65 -2.32
N GLN A 53 -43.62 -16.14 -3.53
CA GLN A 53 -42.80 -14.95 -3.82
C GLN A 53 -43.43 -13.69 -3.24
N GLU A 54 -42.69 -12.59 -3.09
CA GLU A 54 -43.22 -11.35 -2.53
C GLU A 54 -44.41 -10.80 -3.33
N ALA A 55 -44.35 -10.87 -4.66
CA ALA A 55 -45.46 -10.49 -5.54
C ALA A 55 -46.71 -11.37 -5.31
N ASP A 56 -46.53 -12.68 -5.10
CA ASP A 56 -47.62 -13.62 -4.82
C ASP A 56 -48.31 -13.34 -3.48
N ARG A 57 -47.62 -12.64 -2.56
CA ARG A 57 -48.14 -12.22 -1.26
C ARG A 57 -48.79 -10.84 -1.32
N ALA A 58 -48.26 -9.94 -2.14
CA ALA A 58 -48.75 -8.57 -2.30
C ALA A 58 -50.11 -8.53 -3.01
N PHE A 59 -50.29 -9.30 -4.08
CA PHE A 59 -51.55 -9.34 -4.83
C PHE A 59 -52.79 -9.70 -3.97
N PRO A 60 -52.82 -10.84 -3.25
CA PRO A 60 -53.94 -11.15 -2.37
C PRO A 60 -54.04 -10.19 -1.18
N ALA A 61 -52.93 -9.66 -0.67
CA ALA A 61 -52.97 -8.65 0.41
C ALA A 61 -53.58 -7.32 -0.04
N ALA A 62 -53.47 -6.95 -1.31
CA ALA A 62 -54.13 -5.76 -1.87
C ALA A 62 -55.60 -6.05 -2.27
N LEU A 63 -55.84 -7.18 -2.93
CA LEU A 63 -57.16 -7.55 -3.46
C LEU A 63 -58.17 -7.90 -2.36
N LEU A 64 -57.73 -8.60 -1.30
CA LEU A 64 -58.62 -9.16 -0.27
C LEU A 64 -58.75 -8.27 0.97
N ALA A 65 -57.82 -7.33 1.20
CA ALA A 65 -57.88 -6.44 2.37
C ALA A 65 -59.16 -5.59 2.47
N PRO A 66 -59.78 -5.13 1.37
CA PRO A 66 -61.03 -4.35 1.45
C PRO A 66 -62.26 -5.16 1.89
N LEU A 67 -62.22 -6.50 1.82
CA LEU A 67 -63.37 -7.34 2.13
C LEU A 67 -63.57 -7.51 3.64
N PRO A 68 -64.83 -7.59 4.12
CA PRO A 68 -65.10 -7.85 5.53
C PRO A 68 -64.60 -9.25 5.92
N ARG A 69 -64.17 -9.41 7.18
CA ARG A 69 -63.63 -10.69 7.71
C ARG A 69 -64.59 -11.87 7.52
N THR A 70 -65.89 -11.62 7.55
CA THR A 70 -66.94 -12.61 7.30
C THR A 70 -66.92 -13.11 5.86
N ALA A 71 -66.69 -12.23 4.88
CA ALA A 71 -66.52 -12.62 3.47
C ALA A 71 -65.20 -13.37 3.26
N LEU A 72 -64.10 -12.92 3.87
CA LEU A 72 -62.80 -13.58 3.75
C LEU A 72 -62.78 -15.02 4.28
N ARG A 73 -63.50 -15.28 5.38
CA ARG A 73 -63.67 -16.63 5.93
C ARG A 73 -64.51 -17.54 5.05
N ARG A 74 -65.37 -16.95 4.20
CA ARG A 74 -66.12 -17.71 3.21
C ARG A 74 -65.23 -18.11 2.05
N LEU A 75 -64.21 -17.33 1.67
CA LEU A 75 -63.36 -17.66 0.51
C LEU A 75 -62.52 -18.92 0.74
N ARG A 76 -62.38 -19.77 -0.30
CA ARG A 76 -61.44 -20.90 -0.25
C ARG A 76 -60.03 -20.41 -0.50
N LEU A 77 -59.31 -20.06 0.57
CA LEU A 77 -57.94 -19.58 0.48
C LEU A 77 -56.91 -20.63 0.93
N ILE A 78 -55.77 -20.70 0.23
CA ILE A 78 -54.62 -21.53 0.65
C ILE A 78 -53.98 -20.98 1.93
N VAL A 79 -54.13 -19.68 2.19
CA VAL A 79 -53.52 -18.96 3.32
C VAL A 79 -54.64 -18.41 4.21
N SER A 80 -54.46 -18.51 5.54
CA SER A 80 -55.43 -17.99 6.50
C SER A 80 -55.73 -16.50 6.26
N PRO A 81 -57.01 -16.07 6.34
CA PRO A 81 -57.42 -14.66 6.24
C PRO A 81 -56.59 -13.72 7.15
N ASP A 82 -56.23 -14.15 8.36
CA ASP A 82 -55.43 -13.35 9.29
C ASP A 82 -54.02 -13.06 8.77
N THR A 83 -53.44 -13.99 7.99
CA THR A 83 -52.12 -13.80 7.38
C THR A 83 -52.17 -12.81 6.22
N VAL A 84 -53.28 -12.78 5.47
CA VAL A 84 -53.49 -11.81 4.39
C VAL A 84 -53.59 -10.39 4.96
N LEU A 85 -54.40 -10.20 6.02
CA LEU A 85 -54.55 -8.91 6.70
C LEU A 85 -53.28 -8.47 7.42
N ARG A 86 -52.49 -9.41 7.97
CA ARG A 86 -51.16 -9.09 8.54
C ARG A 86 -50.21 -8.56 7.45
N ARG A 87 -50.10 -9.26 6.32
CA ARG A 87 -49.25 -8.84 5.19
C ARG A 87 -49.62 -7.46 4.65
N HIS A 88 -50.92 -7.16 4.58
CA HIS A 88 -51.38 -5.83 4.17
C HIS A 88 -50.89 -4.73 5.14
N ARG A 89 -50.98 -4.97 6.45
CA ARG A 89 -50.47 -4.02 7.47
C ARG A 89 -48.95 -3.84 7.38
N ASP A 90 -48.21 -4.93 7.20
CA ASP A 90 -46.75 -4.88 7.05
C ASP A 90 -46.35 -4.04 5.84
N PHE A 91 -47.02 -4.23 4.70
CA PHE A 91 -46.80 -3.46 3.48
C PHE A 91 -47.04 -1.95 3.67
N MET A 92 -48.15 -1.59 4.32
CA MET A 92 -48.47 -0.19 4.60
C MET A 92 -47.44 0.46 5.54
N ASN A 93 -46.99 -0.26 6.57
CA ASN A 93 -45.94 0.21 7.48
C ASN A 93 -44.62 0.47 6.75
N SER A 94 -44.17 -0.45 5.88
CA SER A 94 -42.95 -0.27 5.09
C SER A 94 -43.03 0.93 4.14
N ARG A 95 -44.20 1.16 3.52
CA ARG A 95 -44.46 2.32 2.68
C ARG A 95 -44.41 3.62 3.48
N HIS A 96 -45.01 3.64 4.67
CA HIS A 96 -44.95 4.80 5.57
C HIS A 96 -43.51 5.10 6.00
N VAL A 97 -42.71 4.09 6.33
CA VAL A 97 -41.28 4.27 6.67
C VAL A 97 -40.51 4.89 5.50
N HIS A 98 -40.74 4.40 4.27
CA HIS A 98 -40.09 4.97 3.08
C HIS A 98 -40.50 6.42 2.81
N LEU A 99 -41.78 6.74 2.91
CA LEU A 99 -42.28 8.12 2.69
C LEU A 99 -41.86 9.09 3.79
N SER A 100 -41.67 8.60 5.03
CA SER A 100 -41.22 9.42 6.16
C SER A 100 -39.72 9.75 6.14
N ARG A 101 -38.93 9.08 5.29
CA ARG A 101 -37.51 9.40 5.08
C ARG A 101 -37.39 10.60 4.15
N ASN A 102 -37.52 11.80 4.71
CA ASN A 102 -37.15 13.03 4.02
C ASN A 102 -35.67 13.33 4.36
N PRO A 103 -34.70 13.15 3.45
CA PRO A 103 -33.31 13.49 3.72
C PRO A 103 -33.19 15.01 3.70
N ARG A 104 -33.33 15.65 4.87
CA ARG A 104 -32.93 17.05 5.01
C ARG A 104 -31.45 17.17 4.62
N PRO A 105 -31.05 18.11 3.74
CA PRO A 105 -29.65 18.30 3.43
C PRO A 105 -28.90 18.64 4.72
N GLY A 106 -27.98 17.76 5.11
CA GLY A 106 -27.15 17.96 6.28
C GLY A 106 -26.21 19.16 6.13
N ARG A 107 -25.50 19.51 7.20
CA ARG A 107 -24.47 20.56 7.23
C ARG A 107 -23.56 20.47 5.99
N PRO A 108 -23.26 21.60 5.31
CA PRO A 108 -22.34 21.60 4.17
C PRO A 108 -21.02 20.93 4.55
N ARG A 109 -20.54 20.03 3.69
CA ARG A 109 -19.27 19.34 3.90
C ARG A 109 -18.13 20.36 3.92
N THR A 110 -17.11 20.11 4.75
CA THR A 110 -15.86 20.85 4.74
C THR A 110 -15.31 20.95 3.32
N VAL A 111 -14.76 22.12 2.97
CA VAL A 111 -14.19 22.39 1.63
C VAL A 111 -13.20 21.29 1.26
N THR A 112 -13.32 20.73 0.05
CA THR A 112 -12.53 19.58 -0.41
C THR A 112 -11.02 19.80 -0.31
N SER A 113 -10.55 21.03 -0.54
CA SER A 113 -9.13 21.40 -0.40
C SER A 113 -8.63 21.24 1.04
N VAL A 114 -9.43 21.68 2.02
CA VAL A 114 -9.11 21.54 3.45
C VAL A 114 -9.13 20.07 3.87
N ARG A 115 -10.11 19.29 3.40
CA ARG A 115 -10.14 17.84 3.66
C ARG A 115 -8.88 17.16 3.09
N ARG A 116 -8.50 17.47 1.84
CA ARG A 116 -7.30 16.93 1.21
C ARG A 116 -6.03 17.31 1.97
N LEU A 117 -5.93 18.55 2.43
CA LEU A 117 -4.80 19.01 3.25
C LEU A 117 -4.72 18.25 4.58
N ILE A 118 -5.85 18.06 5.27
CA ILE A 118 -5.90 17.28 6.53
C ILE A 118 -5.37 15.85 6.31
N LEU A 119 -5.82 15.18 5.24
CA LEU A 119 -5.41 13.81 4.94
C LEU A 119 -3.94 13.74 4.54
N ARG A 120 -3.47 14.69 3.73
CA ARG A 120 -2.05 14.80 3.37
C ARG A 120 -1.16 14.98 4.61
N LEU A 121 -1.51 15.89 5.52
CA LEU A 121 -0.75 16.12 6.74
C LEU A 121 -0.71 14.88 7.64
N ALA A 122 -1.81 14.12 7.70
CA ALA A 122 -1.88 12.87 8.45
C ALA A 122 -1.05 11.74 7.82
N GLU A 123 -1.00 11.67 6.49
CA GLU A 123 -0.21 10.69 5.75
C GLU A 123 1.30 10.99 5.81
N GLU A 124 1.67 12.26 5.64
CA GLU A 124 3.07 12.71 5.74
C GLU A 124 3.62 12.61 7.17
N ASN A 125 2.76 12.73 8.20
CA ASN A 125 3.16 12.74 9.60
C ASN A 125 2.36 11.74 10.46
N PRO A 126 2.67 10.43 10.38
CA PRO A 126 1.93 9.39 11.11
C PRO A 126 1.91 9.54 12.64
N THR A 127 2.87 10.29 13.20
CA THR A 127 2.98 10.57 14.64
C THR A 127 2.06 11.69 15.11
N TRP A 128 1.49 12.49 14.19
CA TRP A 128 0.68 13.65 14.56
C TRP A 128 -0.74 13.24 14.93
N GLY A 129 -1.15 13.60 16.14
CA GLY A 129 -2.56 13.52 16.53
C GLY A 129 -3.40 14.61 15.87
N TYR A 130 -4.71 14.41 15.79
CA TYR A 130 -5.66 15.35 15.19
C TYR A 130 -5.58 16.78 15.78
N ARG A 131 -5.20 16.93 17.06
CA ARG A 131 -4.98 18.23 17.70
C ARG A 131 -3.73 18.95 17.17
N ARG A 132 -2.66 18.23 16.85
CA ARG A 132 -1.45 18.81 16.25
C ARG A 132 -1.75 19.27 14.83
N ILE A 133 -2.41 18.42 14.03
CA ILE A 133 -2.87 18.77 12.67
C ILE A 133 -3.77 20.03 12.70
N HIS A 134 -4.72 20.09 13.64
CA HIS A 134 -5.52 21.30 13.85
C HIS A 134 -4.66 22.54 14.17
N GLY A 135 -3.64 22.40 15.01
CA GLY A 135 -2.70 23.48 15.31
C GLY A 135 -1.99 24.01 14.06
N GLU A 136 -1.49 23.11 13.20
CA GLU A 136 -0.84 23.50 11.93
C GLU A 136 -1.83 24.20 10.98
N LEU A 137 -3.08 23.71 10.89
CA LEU A 137 -4.13 24.38 10.11
C LEU A 137 -4.46 25.77 10.67
N THR A 138 -4.40 25.93 12.00
CA THR A 138 -4.61 27.22 12.66
C THR A 138 -3.49 28.20 12.32
N LEU A 139 -2.23 27.73 12.28
CA LEU A 139 -1.08 28.53 11.86
C LEU A 139 -1.18 28.97 10.39
N LEU A 140 -1.78 28.14 9.53
CA LEU A 140 -2.09 28.48 8.14
C LEU A 140 -3.34 29.38 7.98
N GLY A 141 -3.95 29.84 9.08
CA GLY A 141 -5.12 30.72 9.06
C GLY A 141 -6.46 30.01 8.78
N ILE A 142 -6.47 28.68 8.76
CA ILE A 142 -7.67 27.88 8.45
C ILE A 142 -8.47 27.64 9.73
N LYS A 143 -9.59 28.36 9.89
CA LYS A 143 -10.48 28.24 11.05
C LYS A 143 -11.36 26.98 10.97
N LEU A 144 -11.06 25.99 11.80
CA LEU A 144 -11.80 24.73 11.92
C LEU A 144 -11.92 24.35 13.39
N ALA A 145 -12.92 23.53 13.75
CA ALA A 145 -12.92 22.91 15.06
C ALA A 145 -11.98 21.69 15.08
N PRO A 146 -11.27 21.38 16.18
CA PRO A 146 -10.47 20.16 16.29
C PRO A 146 -11.30 18.89 16.05
N SER A 147 -12.58 18.90 16.42
CA SER A 147 -13.52 17.81 16.16
C SER A 147 -13.72 17.55 14.67
N THR A 148 -13.70 18.58 13.81
CA THR A 148 -13.83 18.43 12.36
C THR A 148 -12.64 17.68 11.76
N VAL A 149 -11.42 17.93 12.27
CA VAL A 149 -10.23 17.18 11.86
C VAL A 149 -10.37 15.72 12.28
N TRP A 150 -10.82 15.45 13.51
CA TRP A 150 -11.06 14.09 14.00
C TRP A 150 -12.13 13.34 13.19
N GLU A 151 -13.26 13.97 12.88
CA GLU A 151 -14.33 13.38 12.07
C GLU A 151 -13.87 13.04 10.65
N ILE A 152 -13.05 13.91 10.04
CA ILE A 152 -12.48 13.67 8.71
C ILE A 152 -11.55 12.45 8.74
N LEU A 153 -10.64 12.39 9.71
CA LEU A 153 -9.72 11.26 9.87
C LEU A 153 -10.49 9.96 10.13
N LYS A 154 -11.46 9.99 11.04
CA LYS A 154 -12.32 8.84 11.37
C LYS A 154 -13.14 8.36 10.17
N ALA A 155 -13.64 9.27 9.33
CA ALA A 155 -14.40 8.92 8.14
C ALA A 155 -13.55 8.21 7.07
N GLU A 156 -12.24 8.46 7.04
CA GLU A 156 -11.28 7.75 6.18
C GLU A 156 -10.65 6.52 6.86
N GLY A 157 -11.13 6.15 8.05
CA GLY A 157 -10.60 5.01 8.80
C GLY A 157 -9.24 5.25 9.45
N ILE A 158 -8.79 6.50 9.55
CA ILE A 158 -7.54 6.89 10.19
C ILE A 158 -7.81 7.12 11.69
N ASP A 159 -7.39 6.17 12.52
CA ASP A 159 -7.55 6.25 13.98
C ASP A 159 -6.63 7.33 14.56
N PRO A 160 -7.09 8.23 15.46
CA PRO A 160 -6.23 9.18 16.17
C PRO A 160 -5.05 8.52 16.90
N SER A 161 -3.91 8.47 16.22
CA SER A 161 -2.57 8.22 16.76
C SER A 161 -2.47 7.02 17.72
N THR A 162 -2.78 5.82 17.24
CA THR A 162 -2.48 4.56 17.96
C THR A 162 -0.96 4.34 18.14
N HIS A 163 -0.12 5.07 17.40
CA HIS A 163 1.33 4.94 17.45
C HIS A 163 2.00 6.24 17.90
N ARG A 164 1.90 6.58 19.19
CA ARG A 164 2.61 7.74 19.76
C ARG A 164 4.15 7.62 19.76
N SER A 165 4.75 6.56 19.24
CA SER A 165 6.22 6.42 19.23
C SER A 165 6.83 5.35 18.33
N ASN A 166 6.16 4.84 17.30
CA ASN A 166 6.78 3.82 16.43
C ASN A 166 7.22 4.44 15.10
N VAL A 167 8.26 5.27 15.16
CA VAL A 167 9.09 5.50 13.97
C VAL A 167 9.60 4.14 13.53
N THR A 168 9.31 3.73 12.29
CA THR A 168 9.85 2.45 11.81
C THR A 168 11.38 2.51 11.88
N TRP A 169 12.03 1.40 12.20
CA TRP A 169 13.50 1.33 12.18
C TRP A 169 14.10 1.85 10.87
N ALA A 170 13.42 1.63 9.74
CA ALA A 170 13.83 2.16 8.44
C ALA A 170 13.78 3.69 8.39
N THR A 171 12.69 4.32 8.86
CA THR A 171 12.56 5.78 8.91
C THR A 171 13.58 6.39 9.87
N PHE A 172 13.82 5.75 11.02
CA PHE A 172 14.84 6.18 11.97
C PHE A 172 16.25 6.10 11.38
N LEU A 173 16.61 4.97 10.76
CA LEU A 173 17.92 4.82 10.13
C LEU A 173 18.09 5.76 8.94
N HIS A 174 17.02 6.07 8.21
CA HIS A 174 17.07 7.04 7.11
C HIS A 174 17.35 8.45 7.62
N SER A 175 16.70 8.88 8.72
CA SER A 175 16.94 10.22 9.29
C SER A 175 18.35 10.38 9.86
N GLN A 176 18.99 9.29 10.26
CA GLN A 176 20.38 9.29 10.75
C GLN A 176 21.41 8.98 9.66
N ALA A 177 20.97 8.60 8.45
CA ALA A 177 21.85 8.11 7.40
C ALA A 177 22.87 9.15 6.92
N GLU A 178 22.57 10.44 7.11
CA GLU A 178 23.49 11.52 6.78
C GLU A 178 24.74 11.53 7.66
N ALA A 179 24.60 11.07 8.90
CA ALA A 179 25.68 11.06 9.87
C ALA A 179 26.51 9.75 9.86
N ILE A 180 26.18 8.79 8.99
CA ILE A 180 26.78 7.46 9.00
C ILE A 180 27.61 7.23 7.74
N LEU A 181 28.89 6.90 7.96
CA LEU A 181 29.80 6.34 6.98
C LEU A 181 30.03 4.88 7.35
N ALA A 182 30.08 3.97 6.37
CA ALA A 182 30.42 2.58 6.63
C ALA A 182 31.65 2.16 5.82
N MET A 183 32.52 1.35 6.39
CA MET A 183 33.69 0.80 5.70
C MET A 183 33.72 -0.73 5.79
N ASP A 184 34.38 -1.34 4.81
CA ASP A 184 34.57 -2.79 4.77
C ASP A 184 35.77 -3.17 3.89
N PHE A 185 36.29 -4.38 4.11
CA PHE A 185 37.31 -5.00 3.27
C PHE A 185 36.69 -5.93 2.23
N ILE A 186 37.24 -5.89 1.02
CA ILE A 186 36.85 -6.77 -0.08
C ILE A 186 38.07 -7.49 -0.61
N GLU A 187 37.95 -8.80 -0.76
CA GLU A 187 39.03 -9.62 -1.32
C GLU A 187 38.78 -9.95 -2.79
N THR A 188 39.83 -9.84 -3.60
CA THR A 188 39.86 -10.34 -4.98
C THR A 188 41.20 -11.01 -5.27
N VAL A 189 41.30 -11.73 -6.38
CA VAL A 189 42.52 -12.44 -6.80
C VAL A 189 42.91 -11.97 -8.20
N THR A 190 44.18 -11.63 -8.39
CA THR A 190 44.72 -11.26 -9.70
C THR A 190 45.02 -12.49 -10.56
N LEU A 191 45.29 -12.28 -11.85
CA LEU A 191 45.73 -13.33 -12.79
C LEU A 191 46.99 -14.07 -12.31
N THR A 192 47.84 -13.39 -11.56
CA THR A 192 49.04 -14.00 -10.94
C THR A 192 48.73 -14.87 -9.72
N GLY A 193 47.46 -15.00 -9.32
CA GLY A 193 47.03 -15.71 -8.10
C GLY A 193 47.22 -14.91 -6.82
N GLN A 194 47.71 -13.66 -6.89
CA GLN A 194 47.92 -12.82 -5.72
C GLN A 194 46.59 -12.30 -5.18
N ARG A 195 46.33 -12.54 -3.89
CA ARG A 195 45.19 -11.97 -3.20
C ARG A 195 45.39 -10.47 -2.98
N GLN A 196 44.37 -9.70 -3.28
CA GLN A 196 44.32 -8.25 -3.12
C GLN A 196 43.16 -7.89 -2.17
N TYR A 197 43.44 -6.99 -1.24
CA TYR A 197 42.49 -6.43 -0.29
C TYR A 197 42.16 -5.01 -0.67
N ILE A 198 40.88 -4.73 -0.86
CA ILE A 198 40.35 -3.42 -1.22
C ILE A 198 39.64 -2.88 0.02
N LEU A 199 40.01 -1.68 0.45
CA LEU A 199 39.30 -0.97 1.52
C LEU A 199 38.48 0.15 0.89
N ALA A 200 37.19 0.19 1.22
CA ALA A 200 36.29 1.22 0.73
C ALA A 200 35.35 1.69 1.82
N ALA A 201 34.90 2.94 1.70
CA ALA A 201 33.89 3.56 2.55
C ALA A 201 32.68 3.99 1.71
N ILE A 202 31.48 3.90 2.26
CA ILE A 202 30.23 4.30 1.62
C ILE A 202 29.37 5.15 2.57
N HIS A 203 28.92 6.29 2.07
CA HIS A 203 28.04 7.19 2.81
C HIS A 203 26.61 6.65 2.83
N HIS A 204 26.02 6.48 4.00
CA HIS A 204 24.72 5.81 4.13
C HIS A 204 23.56 6.59 3.52
N ALA A 205 23.52 7.93 3.57
CA ALA A 205 22.47 8.72 2.91
C ALA A 205 22.60 8.72 1.39
N HIS A 206 23.69 9.28 0.87
CA HIS A 206 23.87 9.55 -0.56
C HIS A 206 24.33 8.34 -1.37
N ARG A 207 24.71 7.23 -0.72
CA ARG A 207 25.34 6.06 -1.36
C ARG A 207 26.63 6.40 -2.13
N ASN A 208 27.25 7.53 -1.83
CA ASN A 208 28.53 7.93 -2.39
C ASN A 208 29.63 7.03 -1.82
N VAL A 209 30.42 6.44 -2.70
CA VAL A 209 31.48 5.49 -2.38
C VAL A 209 32.83 6.14 -2.56
N ARG A 210 33.77 5.81 -1.67
CA ARG A 210 35.17 6.18 -1.75
C ARG A 210 36.04 4.94 -1.60
N VAL A 211 36.82 4.60 -2.62
CA VAL A 211 37.80 3.52 -2.52
C VAL A 211 39.08 4.08 -1.89
N LEU A 212 39.40 3.66 -0.67
CA LEU A 212 40.56 4.15 0.07
C LEU A 212 41.87 3.58 -0.47
N GLY A 213 41.82 2.37 -1.04
CA GLY A 213 42.95 1.78 -1.73
C GLY A 213 42.85 0.26 -1.89
N THR A 214 43.87 -0.30 -2.53
CA THR A 214 44.08 -1.74 -2.66
C THR A 214 45.51 -2.09 -2.26
N THR A 215 45.71 -3.27 -1.69
CA THR A 215 47.03 -3.81 -1.32
C THR A 215 47.00 -5.34 -1.23
N ALA A 216 48.10 -6.01 -1.52
CA ALA A 216 48.26 -7.43 -1.21
C ALA A 216 48.48 -7.69 0.30
N HIS A 217 48.96 -6.68 1.02
CA HIS A 217 49.38 -6.78 2.41
C HIS A 217 48.71 -5.64 3.21
N PRO A 218 47.53 -5.88 3.82
CA PRO A 218 46.80 -4.88 4.59
C PRO A 218 47.46 -4.71 5.97
N THR A 219 48.65 -4.10 5.99
CA THR A 219 49.39 -3.84 7.22
C THR A 219 48.72 -2.73 8.02
N HIS A 220 48.90 -2.73 9.34
CA HIS A 220 48.38 -1.67 10.20
C HIS A 220 48.81 -0.26 9.75
N ALA A 221 50.05 -0.10 9.26
CA ALA A 221 50.55 1.17 8.74
C ALA A 221 49.79 1.63 7.49
N TRP A 222 49.54 0.72 6.54
CA TRP A 222 48.79 1.01 5.33
C TRP A 222 47.35 1.42 5.66
N ILE A 223 46.68 0.68 6.55
CA ILE A 223 45.29 0.98 6.93
C ILE A 223 45.22 2.31 7.70
N THR A 224 46.17 2.56 8.60
CA THR A 224 46.27 3.84 9.32
C THR A 224 46.38 5.01 8.34
N GLN A 225 47.21 4.89 7.30
CA GLN A 225 47.33 5.93 6.29
C GLN A 225 46.04 6.08 5.47
N ALA A 226 45.39 4.98 5.10
CA ALA A 226 44.12 5.01 4.38
C ALA A 226 43.02 5.75 5.16
N ILE A 227 42.94 5.55 6.49
CA ILE A 227 41.99 6.26 7.36
C ILE A 227 42.37 7.74 7.52
N LYS A 228 43.66 8.07 7.67
CA LYS A 228 44.09 9.48 7.70
C LYS A 228 43.70 10.21 6.41
N ASN A 229 43.94 9.58 5.26
CA ASN A 229 43.55 10.12 3.97
C ASN A 229 42.03 10.32 3.87
N LEU A 230 41.24 9.37 4.37
CA LEU A 230 39.79 9.52 4.42
C LEU A 230 39.36 10.73 5.27
N VAL A 231 39.96 10.91 6.46
CA VAL A 231 39.62 12.06 7.32
C VAL A 231 39.97 13.37 6.64
N MET A 232 41.14 13.46 5.99
CA MET A 232 41.54 14.64 5.20
C MET A 232 40.57 14.89 4.04
N ASP A 233 40.21 13.86 3.27
CA ASP A 233 39.23 13.98 2.17
C ASP A 233 37.87 14.51 2.67
N LEU A 234 37.41 14.06 3.84
CA LEU A 234 36.16 14.52 4.45
C LEU A 234 36.23 15.97 4.94
N GLU A 235 37.39 16.39 5.44
CA GLU A 235 37.65 17.78 5.85
C GLU A 235 37.66 18.71 4.64
N ASP A 236 38.41 18.35 3.58
CA ASP A 236 38.49 19.09 2.33
C ASP A 236 37.12 19.23 1.64
N ALA A 237 36.28 18.20 1.72
CA ALA A 237 34.91 18.22 1.20
C ALA A 237 33.91 18.97 2.09
N GLY A 238 34.32 19.46 3.28
CA GLY A 238 33.44 20.12 4.25
C GLY A 238 32.41 19.18 4.89
N GLN A 239 32.63 17.87 4.84
CA GLN A 239 31.68 16.84 5.30
C GLN A 239 32.01 16.31 6.69
N LEU A 240 33.20 16.60 7.23
CA LEU A 240 33.66 16.07 8.51
C LEU A 240 32.70 16.35 9.67
N THR A 241 32.06 17.52 9.68
CA THR A 241 31.09 17.90 10.72
C THR A 241 29.74 17.20 10.59
N ALA A 242 29.38 16.75 9.39
CA ALA A 242 28.13 16.03 9.14
C ALA A 242 28.23 14.56 9.57
N ILE A 243 29.38 13.92 9.36
CA ILE A 243 29.60 12.53 9.71
C ILE A 243 29.88 12.39 11.22
N LYS A 244 29.13 11.53 11.91
CA LYS A 244 29.27 11.26 13.34
C LYS A 244 29.59 9.82 13.68
N PHE A 245 29.27 8.89 12.78
CA PHE A 245 29.42 7.47 13.03
C PHE A 245 30.16 6.78 11.88
N MET A 246 31.15 5.97 12.23
CA MET A 246 31.83 5.05 11.32
C MET A 246 31.42 3.62 11.63
N LEU A 247 30.65 2.99 10.75
CA LEU A 247 30.26 1.60 10.86
C LEU A 247 31.32 0.70 10.23
N ARG A 248 31.80 -0.29 10.97
CA ARG A 248 32.69 -1.34 10.43
C ARG A 248 32.49 -2.66 11.14
N ASP A 249 33.05 -3.73 10.58
CA ASP A 249 33.10 -5.01 11.26
C ASP A 249 34.26 -5.11 12.26
N ARG A 250 34.43 -6.31 12.82
CA ARG A 250 35.44 -6.61 13.84
C ARG A 250 36.67 -7.32 13.24
N ASP A 251 36.96 -7.13 11.95
CA ASP A 251 38.12 -7.77 11.31
C ASP A 251 39.41 -7.40 12.05
N ALA A 252 40.23 -8.40 12.35
CA ALA A 252 41.50 -8.24 13.04
C ALA A 252 42.53 -7.42 12.23
N LYS A 253 42.28 -7.20 10.94
CA LYS A 253 43.08 -6.29 10.11
C LYS A 253 43.05 -4.85 10.63
N TYR A 254 41.96 -4.41 11.26
CA TYR A 254 41.83 -3.04 11.74
C TYR A 254 42.69 -2.81 13.01
N PRO A 255 43.73 -1.94 12.96
CA PRO A 255 44.46 -1.56 14.16
C PRO A 255 43.61 -0.71 15.11
N VAL A 256 43.87 -0.84 16.41
CA VAL A 256 43.20 -0.07 17.48
C VAL A 256 43.35 1.45 17.28
N VAL A 257 44.49 1.91 16.73
CA VAL A 257 44.78 3.33 16.50
C VAL A 257 43.77 4.03 15.57
N ILE A 258 43.02 3.28 14.75
CA ILE A 258 42.01 3.87 13.87
C ILE A 258 40.88 4.51 14.68
N ASP A 259 40.47 3.86 15.78
CA ASP A 259 39.38 4.39 16.60
C ASP A 259 39.80 5.69 17.29
N GLU A 260 41.08 5.84 17.62
CA GLU A 260 41.65 7.09 18.15
C GLU A 260 41.64 8.21 17.09
N ILE A 261 42.10 7.91 15.87
CA ILE A 261 42.12 8.88 14.76
C ILE A 261 40.70 9.35 14.44
N LEU A 262 39.75 8.42 14.32
CA LEU A 262 38.34 8.76 14.06
C LEU A 262 37.75 9.56 15.22
N SER A 263 38.03 9.19 16.47
CA SER A 263 37.54 9.92 17.65
C SER A 263 38.11 11.35 17.70
N GLN A 264 39.37 11.56 17.35
CA GLN A 264 39.96 12.91 17.25
C GLN A 264 39.28 13.77 16.18
N ALA A 265 38.84 13.13 15.09
CA ALA A 265 38.05 13.76 14.04
C ALA A 265 36.55 13.93 14.41
N GLY A 266 36.14 13.56 15.63
CA GLY A 266 34.75 13.65 16.09
C GLY A 266 33.83 12.54 15.55
N ILE A 267 34.39 11.47 14.99
CA ILE A 267 33.68 10.34 14.42
C ILE A 267 33.74 9.15 15.39
N ARG A 268 32.58 8.67 15.82
CA ARG A 268 32.47 7.50 16.70
C ARG A 268 32.45 6.20 15.90
N THR A 269 33.35 5.29 16.20
CA THR A 269 33.28 3.92 15.63
C THR A 269 32.11 3.14 16.23
N VAL A 270 31.33 2.50 15.37
CA VAL A 270 30.27 1.55 15.69
C VAL A 270 30.62 0.21 15.07
N LEU A 271 30.76 -0.82 15.91
CA LEU A 271 31.09 -2.16 15.45
C LEU A 271 29.82 -2.96 15.13
N THR A 272 29.80 -3.63 13.99
CA THR A 272 28.75 -4.61 13.71
C THR A 272 28.83 -5.80 14.67
N ALA A 273 27.70 -6.46 14.90
CA ALA A 273 27.67 -7.71 15.62
C ALA A 273 28.40 -8.80 14.84
N VAL A 274 29.04 -9.72 15.57
CA VAL A 274 29.80 -10.82 14.97
C VAL A 274 28.92 -11.59 13.99
N ARG A 275 29.44 -11.84 12.78
CA ARG A 275 28.75 -12.59 11.71
C ARG A 275 27.37 -12.02 11.33
N THR A 276 27.19 -10.70 11.44
CA THR A 276 25.92 -10.04 11.12
C THR A 276 26.10 -9.03 9.97
N PRO A 277 26.31 -9.50 8.72
CA PRO A 277 26.52 -8.63 7.56
C PRO A 277 25.31 -7.73 7.26
N ARG A 278 24.12 -8.10 7.75
CA ARG A 278 22.91 -7.28 7.63
C ARG A 278 23.04 -5.91 8.31
N MET A 279 23.87 -5.78 9.33
CA MET A 279 24.12 -4.47 9.98
C MET A 279 24.87 -3.52 9.04
N ASN A 280 25.72 -4.05 8.14
CA ASN A 280 26.42 -3.29 7.10
C ASN A 280 25.81 -3.52 5.70
N SER A 281 24.48 -3.69 5.63
CA SER A 281 23.79 -4.12 4.40
C SER A 281 23.95 -3.19 3.20
N ILE A 282 24.24 -1.91 3.41
CA ILE A 282 24.49 -0.93 2.34
C ILE A 282 25.83 -1.23 1.68
N THR A 283 26.90 -1.37 2.47
CA THR A 283 28.23 -1.73 1.97
C THR A 283 28.19 -3.09 1.29
N GLU A 284 27.62 -4.10 1.93
CA GLU A 284 27.48 -5.46 1.37
C GLU A 284 26.75 -5.48 0.01
N ARG A 285 25.71 -4.65 -0.14
CA ARG A 285 25.01 -4.51 -1.42
C ARG A 285 25.88 -3.86 -2.48
N TRP A 286 26.66 -2.84 -2.11
CA TRP A 286 27.60 -2.22 -3.02
C TRP A 286 28.73 -3.18 -3.41
N VAL A 287 29.33 -3.91 -2.47
CA VAL A 287 30.34 -4.96 -2.73
C VAL A 287 29.83 -5.98 -3.73
N ARG A 288 28.58 -6.42 -3.59
CA ARG A 288 27.93 -7.33 -4.54
C ARG A 288 27.81 -6.72 -5.94
N SER A 289 27.57 -5.41 -6.04
CA SER A 289 27.48 -4.69 -7.32
C SER A 289 28.86 -4.62 -7.97
N LEU A 290 29.87 -4.18 -7.22
CA LEU A 290 31.27 -4.14 -7.67
C LEU A 290 31.76 -5.49 -8.19
N ARG A 291 31.46 -6.59 -7.47
CA ARG A 291 31.80 -7.95 -7.91
C ARG A 291 31.14 -8.30 -9.24
N ARG A 292 29.80 -8.21 -9.29
CA ARG A 292 29.01 -8.64 -10.45
C ARG A 292 29.26 -7.81 -11.71
N GLU A 293 29.54 -6.51 -11.53
CA GLU A 293 29.68 -5.56 -12.63
C GLU A 293 31.13 -5.47 -13.11
N VAL A 294 32.12 -5.60 -12.23
CA VAL A 294 33.55 -5.41 -12.58
C VAL A 294 34.41 -6.62 -12.21
N LEU A 295 34.53 -6.97 -10.92
CA LEU A 295 35.58 -7.91 -10.48
C LEU A 295 35.41 -9.32 -11.06
N ASP A 296 34.19 -9.81 -11.21
CA ASP A 296 33.90 -11.15 -11.74
C ASP A 296 33.92 -11.17 -13.28
N ARG A 297 33.97 -10.01 -13.94
CA ARG A 297 33.93 -9.85 -15.40
C ARG A 297 35.26 -9.39 -16.00
N THR A 298 36.24 -9.05 -15.17
CA THR A 298 37.51 -8.47 -15.58
C THR A 298 38.66 -9.35 -15.11
N LEU A 299 39.53 -9.73 -16.03
CA LEU A 299 40.78 -10.41 -15.67
C LEU A 299 41.78 -9.40 -15.13
N LEU A 300 41.90 -9.35 -13.80
CA LEU A 300 42.74 -8.40 -13.09
C LEU A 300 44.21 -8.79 -13.17
N TRP A 301 44.97 -8.16 -14.05
CA TRP A 301 46.40 -8.46 -14.28
C TRP A 301 47.29 -8.31 -13.03
N ASN A 302 47.25 -7.16 -12.38
CA ASN A 302 48.05 -6.83 -11.21
C ASN A 302 47.36 -5.75 -10.36
N GLU A 303 47.98 -5.35 -9.24
CA GLU A 303 47.45 -4.32 -8.34
C GLU A 303 47.24 -2.96 -9.04
N ALA A 304 48.13 -2.57 -9.95
CA ALA A 304 47.99 -1.31 -10.68
C ALA A 304 46.77 -1.31 -11.61
N HIS A 305 46.53 -2.42 -12.31
CA HIS A 305 45.33 -2.60 -13.13
C HIS A 305 44.07 -2.60 -12.26
N LEU A 306 44.08 -3.31 -11.13
CA LEU A 306 42.98 -3.29 -10.16
C LEU A 306 42.68 -1.87 -9.66
N ARG A 307 43.71 -1.10 -9.31
CA ARG A 307 43.55 0.29 -8.86
C ARG A 307 42.89 1.16 -9.93
N ARG A 308 43.29 1.01 -11.19
CA ARG A 308 42.64 1.70 -12.32
C ARG A 308 41.19 1.26 -12.49
N ALA A 309 40.92 -0.04 -12.42
CA ALA A 309 39.56 -0.58 -12.52
C ALA A 309 38.64 -0.04 -11.42
N LEU A 310 39.13 0.01 -10.19
CA LEU A 310 38.38 0.54 -9.04
C LEU A 310 38.11 2.04 -9.15
N ARG A 311 39.07 2.85 -9.64
CA ARG A 311 38.86 4.28 -9.86
C ARG A 311 37.78 4.56 -10.92
N GLU A 312 37.82 3.83 -12.03
CA GLU A 312 36.78 3.93 -13.06
C GLU A 312 35.41 3.50 -12.54
N TYR A 313 35.37 2.42 -11.73
CA TYR A 313 34.12 1.98 -11.12
C TYR A 313 33.59 2.96 -10.07
N GLU A 314 34.44 3.54 -9.23
CA GLU A 314 34.05 4.59 -8.27
C GLU A 314 33.40 5.78 -8.98
N GLN A 315 34.01 6.24 -10.09
CA GLN A 315 33.43 7.31 -10.90
C GLN A 315 32.08 6.89 -11.51
N HIS A 316 32.00 5.67 -12.05
CA HIS A 316 30.78 5.13 -12.63
C HIS A 316 29.65 5.01 -11.60
N ASP A 317 29.92 4.41 -10.43
CA ASP A 317 28.95 4.22 -9.34
C ASP A 317 28.44 5.56 -8.83
N ASN A 318 29.33 6.54 -8.61
CA ASN A 318 28.96 7.83 -8.05
C ASN A 318 28.27 8.77 -9.03
N HIS A 319 28.65 8.78 -10.31
CA HIS A 319 28.15 9.77 -11.27
C HIS A 319 27.12 9.25 -12.27
N HIS A 320 27.10 7.93 -12.55
CA HIS A 320 26.30 7.39 -13.65
C HIS A 320 25.32 6.31 -13.24
N ARG A 321 25.75 5.39 -12.37
CA ARG A 321 24.95 4.22 -11.99
C ARG A 321 23.68 4.67 -11.28
N THR A 322 22.54 4.09 -11.64
CA THR A 322 21.26 4.48 -11.07
C THR A 322 20.94 3.69 -9.81
N HIS A 323 20.50 4.38 -8.76
CA HIS A 323 20.16 3.78 -7.48
C HIS A 323 18.65 3.87 -7.24
N ARG A 324 17.98 2.72 -7.08
CA ARG A 324 16.54 2.67 -6.77
C ARG A 324 16.19 3.42 -5.48
N THR A 325 17.07 3.37 -4.48
CA THR A 325 16.90 4.09 -3.21
C THR A 325 17.02 5.60 -3.35
N LEU A 326 17.62 6.08 -4.44
CA LEU A 326 17.75 7.50 -4.76
C LEU A 326 16.82 7.89 -5.92
N GLN A 327 15.68 7.18 -6.08
CA GLN A 327 14.70 7.44 -7.15
C GLN A 327 15.32 7.43 -8.56
N ALA A 328 16.25 6.50 -8.81
CA ALA A 328 17.01 6.37 -10.05
C ALA A 328 18.07 7.47 -10.32
N ALA A 329 18.34 8.35 -9.35
CA ALA A 329 19.54 9.20 -9.37
C ALA A 329 20.82 8.37 -9.18
N ALA A 330 21.96 8.98 -9.51
CA ALA A 330 23.27 8.54 -9.02
C ALA A 330 23.66 9.37 -7.78
N PRO A 331 24.58 8.88 -6.92
CA PRO A 331 25.01 9.59 -5.71
C PRO A 331 25.36 11.06 -5.90
N LEU A 332 26.05 11.39 -7.00
CA LEU A 332 26.51 12.72 -7.36
C LEU A 332 25.82 13.28 -8.63
N ARG A 333 24.73 12.64 -9.08
CA ARG A 333 23.95 13.10 -10.25
C ARG A 333 22.46 12.99 -10.00
N VAL A 334 21.79 14.14 -9.91
CA VAL A 334 20.33 14.23 -9.81
C VAL A 334 19.65 13.69 -11.07
N VAL A 335 18.41 13.21 -10.92
CA VAL A 335 17.58 12.83 -12.07
C VAL A 335 17.30 14.09 -12.89
N PRO A 336 17.60 14.11 -14.19
CA PRO A 336 17.29 15.26 -15.05
C PRO A 336 15.77 15.43 -15.19
N GLU A 337 15.35 16.64 -15.58
CA GLU A 337 13.94 16.89 -15.86
C GLU A 337 13.42 15.99 -17.01
N PRO A 338 12.16 15.55 -16.94
CA PRO A 338 11.58 14.75 -18.01
C PRO A 338 11.55 15.52 -19.34
N LEU A 339 11.92 14.85 -20.42
CA LEU A 339 11.78 15.40 -21.77
C LEU A 339 10.31 15.40 -22.20
N ASN A 340 9.90 16.46 -22.90
CA ASN A 340 8.59 16.54 -23.55
C ASN A 340 8.54 15.67 -24.82
N PRO A 341 7.36 15.20 -25.27
CA PRO A 341 7.24 14.35 -26.45
C PRO A 341 7.95 14.86 -27.73
N PRO A 342 7.94 16.17 -28.06
CA PRO A 342 8.65 16.68 -29.23
C PRO A 342 10.18 16.60 -29.12
N GLN A 343 10.72 16.56 -27.89
CA GLN A 343 12.16 16.42 -27.63
C GLN A 343 12.62 14.95 -27.73
N LEU A 344 11.67 14.00 -27.69
CA LEU A 344 11.94 12.57 -27.83
C LEU A 344 12.04 12.14 -29.31
N GLU A 345 11.43 12.86 -30.24
CA GLU A 345 11.49 12.51 -31.66
C GLU A 345 12.90 12.61 -32.28
N PRO A 346 13.72 13.64 -32.01
CA PRO A 346 15.10 13.72 -32.49
C PRO A 346 16.11 13.06 -31.52
N LEU A 347 15.69 12.18 -30.62
CA LEU A 347 16.53 11.66 -29.53
C LEU A 347 17.77 10.93 -30.06
N ARG A 348 18.95 11.54 -29.87
CA ARG A 348 20.23 10.89 -30.13
C ARG A 348 20.90 10.53 -28.82
N VAL A 349 21.17 9.25 -28.62
CA VAL A 349 21.86 8.73 -27.43
C VAL A 349 23.19 8.14 -27.86
N ARG A 350 24.27 8.53 -27.18
CA ARG A 350 25.60 7.93 -27.34
C ARG A 350 25.90 7.01 -26.18
N ARG A 351 26.45 5.84 -26.50
CA ARG A 351 27.06 4.93 -25.53
C ARG A 351 28.51 5.34 -25.32
N HIS A 352 28.92 5.46 -24.06
CA HIS A 352 30.31 5.65 -23.64
C HIS A 352 30.76 4.40 -22.90
N ASP A 353 31.78 3.74 -23.42
CA ASP A 353 32.30 2.49 -22.87
C ASP A 353 33.42 2.79 -21.88
N ARG A 354 33.29 2.28 -20.65
CA ARG A 354 34.34 2.31 -19.63
C ARG A 354 34.90 0.92 -19.40
N LEU A 355 36.15 0.86 -18.92
CA LEU A 355 36.87 -0.39 -18.67
C LEU A 355 36.83 -1.37 -19.84
N GLY A 356 37.08 -0.88 -21.05
CA GLY A 356 37.11 -1.72 -22.26
C GLY A 356 35.75 -2.31 -22.64
N GLY A 357 34.65 -1.67 -22.23
CA GLY A 357 33.29 -2.12 -22.53
C GLY A 357 32.69 -3.06 -21.49
N VAL A 358 33.31 -3.20 -20.31
CA VAL A 358 32.68 -3.90 -19.18
C VAL A 358 31.53 -3.07 -18.58
N LEU A 359 31.71 -1.74 -18.59
CA LEU A 359 30.73 -0.77 -18.13
C LEU A 359 30.25 0.07 -19.31
N HIS A 360 28.94 0.31 -19.37
CA HIS A 360 28.32 1.13 -20.40
C HIS A 360 27.58 2.30 -19.77
N GLU A 361 27.84 3.48 -20.28
CA GLU A 361 27.19 4.72 -19.89
C GLU A 361 26.41 5.29 -21.07
N TYR A 362 25.23 5.84 -20.83
CA TYR A 362 24.39 6.41 -21.89
C TYR A 362 24.13 7.89 -21.62
N GLN A 363 24.37 8.72 -22.64
CA GLN A 363 24.18 10.17 -22.57
C GLN A 363 23.60 10.71 -23.87
N HIS A 364 22.92 11.85 -23.82
CA HIS A 364 22.45 12.53 -25.02
C HIS A 364 23.64 12.93 -25.88
N ALA A 365 23.52 12.72 -27.19
CA ALA A 365 24.46 13.28 -28.15
C ALA A 365 24.20 14.79 -28.25
N SER A 366 25.20 15.59 -27.88
CA SER A 366 25.22 17.03 -28.14
C SER A 366 25.16 17.34 -29.63
#